data_AF-J3JLB5-F1
#
_entry.id   AF-J3JLB5-F1
#
_cell.length_a   1.000
_cell.length_b   1.000
_cell.length_c   1.000
_cell.angle_alpha   90.00
_cell.angle_beta   90.00
_cell.angle_gamma   90.00
#
_symmetry.space_group_name_H-M   'P 1'
#
loop_
_entity.id
_entity.type
_entity.pdbx_description
1 polymer ?
#
loop_
_entity_poly.entity_id
_entity_poly.type
_entity_poly.pdbx_seq_one_letter_code
_entity_poly.pdbx_strand_id
1 'polypeptide(L)'
;MRPHLRGAVVIGKDQSDILAALEKEAPGLAVTRISHAAPEQVSAAAVEAAGTMARSGDTVMLAPACASWDQFTSYAQRGDLFATAARAYAGGGSPETTDASGVQEKL
;
A
#
# COMPACT_ATOMS: atom_id res chain seq x y z
N MET A 1 -23.63 8.46 -0.05
CA MET A 1 -22.35 8.95 0.53
C MET A 1 -21.24 8.71 -0.47
N ARG A 2 -20.30 9.64 -0.64
CA ARG A 2 -19.04 9.31 -1.32
C ARG A 2 -18.22 8.44 -0.37
N PRO A 3 -17.66 7.29 -0.80
CA PRO A 3 -16.74 6.56 0.05
C PRO A 3 -15.58 7.49 0.43
N HIS A 4 -15.28 7.59 1.72
CA HIS A 4 -14.19 8.45 2.22
C HIS A 4 -12.81 7.92 1.83
N LEU A 5 -12.71 6.62 1.52
CA LEU A 5 -11.50 5.96 1.07
C LEU A 5 -11.65 5.54 -0.39
N ARG A 6 -10.62 5.83 -1.20
CA ARG A 6 -10.47 5.33 -2.58
C ARG A 6 -10.14 3.83 -2.59
N GLY A 7 -9.27 3.41 -1.67
CA GLY A 7 -8.78 2.06 -1.53
C GLY A 7 -7.91 1.97 -0.27
N ALA A 8 -7.48 0.76 0.05
CA ALA A 8 -6.57 0.48 1.16
C ALA A 8 -5.43 -0.44 0.70
N VAL A 9 -4.21 -0.13 1.12
CA VAL A 9 -3.07 -1.05 0.99
C VAL A 9 -2.77 -1.60 2.38
N VAL A 10 -2.84 -2.92 2.52
CA VAL A 10 -2.61 -3.61 3.79
C VAL A 10 -1.25 -4.29 3.76
N ILE A 11 -0.42 -3.96 4.73
CA ILE A 11 0.91 -4.53 4.98
C ILE A 11 0.92 -5.13 6.39
N GLY A 12 1.85 -6.03 6.66
CA GLY A 12 1.92 -6.69 7.97
C GLY A 12 2.20 -8.18 7.83
N LYS A 13 2.72 -8.78 8.90
CA LYS A 13 2.82 -10.24 9.04
C LYS A 13 1.44 -10.87 9.22
N ASP A 14 0.61 -10.27 10.08
CA ASP A 14 -0.80 -10.58 10.19
C ASP A 14 -1.63 -9.40 9.66
N GLN A 15 -2.55 -9.71 8.76
CA GLN A 15 -3.41 -8.75 8.08
C GLN A 15 -4.89 -9.09 8.28
N SER A 16 -5.19 -10.22 8.93
CA SER A 16 -6.53 -10.81 8.97
C SER A 16 -7.57 -9.88 9.59
N ASP A 17 -7.28 -9.35 10.79
CA ASP A 17 -8.19 -8.44 11.50
C ASP A 17 -8.53 -7.17 10.73
N ILE A 18 -7.52 -6.55 10.10
CA ILE A 18 -7.72 -5.33 9.30
C ILE A 18 -8.53 -5.64 8.04
N LEU A 19 -8.26 -6.76 7.37
CA LEU A 19 -9.01 -7.15 6.18
C LEU A 19 -10.47 -7.46 6.50
N ALA A 20 -10.73 -8.19 7.59
CA ALA A 20 -12.08 -8.47 8.06
C ALA A 20 -12.83 -7.19 8.43
N ALA A 21 -12.16 -6.24 9.09
CA ALA A 21 -12.75 -4.93 9.39
C ALA A 21 -13.06 -4.13 8.13
N LEU A 22 -12.16 -4.09 7.14
CA LEU A 22 -12.39 -3.39 5.87
C LEU A 22 -13.55 -4.01 5.08
N GLU A 23 -13.65 -5.34 5.04
CA GLU A 23 -14.75 -6.03 4.38
C GLU A 23 -16.10 -5.72 5.04
N LYS A 24 -16.13 -5.70 6.38
CA LYS A 24 -17.33 -5.42 7.16
C LYS A 24 -17.77 -3.95 7.07
N GLU A 25 -16.84 -3.02 7.23
CA GLU A 25 -17.15 -1.59 7.38
C GLU A 25 -17.12 -0.82 6.05
N ALA A 26 -16.42 -1.34 5.04
CA ALA A 26 -16.28 -0.73 3.72
C ALA A 26 -16.43 -1.77 2.58
N PRO A 27 -17.60 -2.44 2.47
CA PRO A 27 -17.82 -3.44 1.43
C PRO A 27 -17.65 -2.83 0.03
N GLY A 28 -16.85 -3.50 -0.80
CA GLY A 28 -16.52 -3.05 -2.16
C GLY A 28 -15.37 -2.04 -2.24
N LEU A 29 -14.71 -1.71 -1.14
CA LEU A 29 -13.46 -0.95 -1.17
C LEU A 29 -12.37 -1.76 -1.90
N ALA A 30 -11.62 -1.10 -2.79
CA ALA A 30 -10.46 -1.71 -3.40
C ALA A 30 -9.38 -1.94 -2.33
N VAL A 31 -8.96 -3.19 -2.14
CA VAL A 31 -7.92 -3.55 -1.16
C VAL A 31 -6.78 -4.28 -1.86
N THR A 32 -5.56 -3.77 -1.69
CA THR A 32 -4.33 -4.45 -2.12
C THR A 32 -3.58 -4.96 -0.90
N ARG A 33 -3.14 -6.22 -0.95
CA ARG A 33 -2.34 -6.84 0.11
C ARG A 33 -0.90 -6.93 -0.35
N ILE A 34 0.03 -6.49 0.48
CA ILE A 34 1.46 -6.66 0.24
C ILE A 34 1.96 -7.75 1.17
N SER A 35 2.59 -8.77 0.60
CA SER A 35 3.21 -9.86 1.35
C SER A 35 4.32 -9.33 2.27
N HIS A 36 4.56 -10.04 3.37
CA HIS A 36 5.66 -9.72 4.27
C HIS A 36 7.01 -9.85 3.55
N ALA A 37 7.83 -8.80 3.60
CA ALA A 37 9.16 -8.72 3.01
C ALA A 37 10.02 -7.73 3.80
N ALA A 38 11.21 -7.39 3.30
CA ALA A 38 12.06 -6.39 3.93
C ALA A 38 11.36 -5.01 4.00
N PRO A 39 11.66 -4.18 5.02
CA PRO A 39 10.96 -2.91 5.26
C PRO A 39 10.94 -1.97 4.05
N GLU A 40 12.06 -1.88 3.33
CA GLU A 40 12.25 -1.08 2.13
C GLU A 40 11.35 -1.58 0.99
N GLN A 41 11.33 -2.90 0.77
CA GLN A 41 10.54 -3.54 -0.27
C GLN A 41 9.04 -3.36 -0.01
N VAL A 42 8.61 -3.56 1.24
CA VAL A 42 7.22 -3.36 1.65
C VAL A 42 6.82 -1.89 1.45
N SER A 43 7.67 -0.94 1.84
CA SER A 43 7.37 0.49 1.70
C SER A 43 7.27 0.91 0.24
N ALA A 44 8.19 0.44 -0.61
CA ALA A 44 8.16 0.71 -2.04
C ALA A 44 6.90 0.15 -2.71
N ALA A 45 6.61 -1.15 -2.49
CA ALA A 45 5.45 -1.81 -3.05
C ALA A 45 4.13 -1.20 -2.54
N ALA A 46 4.07 -0.78 -1.27
CA ALA A 46 2.89 -0.16 -0.71
C ALA A 46 2.60 1.22 -1.32
N VAL A 47 3.64 2.05 -1.51
CA VAL A 47 3.51 3.35 -2.16
C VAL A 47 3.12 3.20 -3.63
N GLU A 48 3.73 2.25 -4.34
CA GLU A 48 3.39 1.98 -5.74
C GLU A 48 1.92 1.56 -5.87
N ALA A 49 1.47 0.58 -5.09
CA ALA A 49 0.08 0.15 -5.07
C ALA A 49 -0.87 1.31 -4.76
N ALA A 50 -0.57 2.12 -3.74
CA ALA A 50 -1.36 3.29 -3.38
C ALA A 50 -1.41 4.33 -4.51
N GLY A 51 -0.28 4.57 -5.18
CA GLY A 51 -0.16 5.50 -6.30
C GLY A 51 -1.00 5.09 -7.50
N THR A 52 -1.07 3.79 -7.81
CA THR A 52 -1.93 3.28 -8.92
C THR A 52 -3.43 3.46 -8.66
N MET A 53 -3.84 3.52 -7.39
CA MET A 53 -5.22 3.79 -6.99
C MET A 53 -5.53 5.29 -6.90
N ALA A 54 -4.54 6.11 -6.58
CA ALA A 54 -4.68 7.54 -6.34
C ALA A 54 -4.94 8.30 -7.65
N ARG A 55 -5.76 9.35 -7.55
CA ARG A 55 -6.01 10.31 -8.64
C ARG A 55 -5.51 11.68 -8.22
N SER A 56 -5.38 12.58 -9.19
CA SER A 56 -5.09 13.98 -8.90
C SER A 56 -6.11 14.54 -7.90
N GLY A 57 -5.61 15.11 -6.80
CA GLY A 57 -6.42 15.61 -5.68
C GLY A 57 -6.70 14.60 -4.56
N ASP A 58 -6.37 13.31 -4.73
CA ASP A 58 -6.42 12.33 -3.64
C ASP A 58 -5.20 12.50 -2.71
N THR A 59 -5.35 12.09 -1.44
CA THR A 59 -4.25 12.02 -0.47
C THR A 59 -3.91 10.56 -0.17
N VAL A 60 -2.64 10.20 -0.29
CA VAL A 60 -2.12 8.92 0.19
C VAL A 60 -1.54 9.12 1.58
N MET A 61 -2.07 8.39 2.57
CA MET A 61 -1.66 8.49 3.96
C MET A 61 -1.20 7.14 4.48
N LEU A 62 -0.04 7.14 5.14
CA LEU A 62 0.40 6.02 5.96
C LEU A 62 -0.29 6.09 7.34
N ALA A 63 -1.25 5.19 7.59
CA ALA A 63 -2.01 5.13 8.84
C ALA A 63 -1.77 3.80 9.59
N PRO A 64 -0.72 3.70 10.42
CA PRO A 64 -0.42 2.47 11.15
C PRO A 64 -1.39 2.29 12.33
N ALA A 65 -2.07 1.14 12.39
CA ALA A 65 -3.02 0.78 13.46
C ALA A 65 -2.37 0.10 14.68
N CYS A 66 -1.12 -0.39 14.57
CA CYS A 66 -0.43 -1.13 15.64
C CYS A 66 1.05 -0.74 15.81
N ALA A 67 1.57 -0.92 17.02
CA ALA A 67 2.98 -0.73 17.36
C ALA A 67 3.87 -1.67 16.52
N SER A 68 4.86 -1.09 15.86
CA SER A 68 5.61 -1.74 14.78
C SER A 68 6.78 -2.59 15.27
N TRP A 69 6.52 -3.70 15.94
CA TRP A 69 7.61 -4.58 16.41
C TRP A 69 7.91 -5.77 15.49
N ASP A 70 7.10 -6.04 14.46
CA ASP A 70 7.29 -7.21 13.57
C ASP A 70 7.88 -6.88 12.18
N GLN A 71 8.03 -5.60 11.79
CA GLN A 71 8.43 -5.21 10.43
C GLN A 71 9.32 -3.97 10.30
N PHE A 72 9.45 -3.14 11.34
CA PHE A 72 10.28 -1.92 11.31
C PHE A 72 10.99 -1.79 12.65
N THR A 73 12.24 -1.33 12.66
CA THR A 73 13.02 -1.09 13.87
C THR A 73 12.46 0.07 14.70
N SER A 74 11.73 1.00 14.08
CA SER A 74 11.04 2.08 14.80
C SER A 74 9.89 2.70 13.99
N TYR A 75 9.05 3.50 14.66
CA TYR A 75 8.06 4.37 14.00
C TYR A 75 8.72 5.32 12.99
N ALA A 76 9.85 5.92 13.36
CA ALA A 76 10.57 6.88 12.52
C ALA A 76 11.06 6.21 11.23
N GLN A 77 11.68 5.03 11.32
CA GLN A 77 12.15 4.29 10.15
C GLN A 77 11.02 4.03 9.15
N ARG A 78 9.82 3.66 9.62
CA ARG A 78 8.68 3.44 8.73
C ARG A 78 8.25 4.72 8.02
N GLY A 79 8.19 5.84 8.73
CA GLY A 79 7.89 7.14 8.15
C GLY A 79 8.92 7.56 7.10
N ASP A 80 10.21 7.36 7.41
CA ASP A 80 11.32 7.70 6.53
C ASP A 80 11.33 6.85 5.25
N LEU A 81 11.07 5.55 5.37
CA LEU A 81 10.97 4.63 4.24
C LEU A 81 9.76 4.96 3.36
N PHE A 82 8.59 5.23 3.96
CA PHE A 82 7.42 5.67 3.22
C PHE A 82 7.69 6.99 2.48
N ALA A 83 8.27 7.99 3.15
CA ALA A 83 8.57 9.27 2.53
C ALA A 83 9.61 9.13 1.41
N THR A 84 10.59 8.25 1.57
CA THR A 84 11.60 7.96 0.54
C THR A 84 10.97 7.29 -0.67
N ALA A 85 10.14 6.27 -0.46
CA ALA A 85 9.39 5.61 -1.53
C ALA A 85 8.43 6.59 -2.24
N ALA A 86 7.72 7.44 -1.49
CA ALA A 86 6.81 8.44 -2.06
C ALA A 86 7.54 9.47 -2.94
N ARG A 87 8.72 9.95 -2.49
CA ARG A 87 9.56 10.84 -3.31
C ARG A 87 10.06 10.14 -4.58
N ALA A 88 10.49 8.88 -4.47
CA ALA A 88 10.93 8.11 -5.63
C ALA A 88 9.80 7.89 -6.64
N TYR A 89 8.60 7.53 -6.16
CA TYR A 89 7.41 7.36 -6.99
C TYR A 89 7.01 8.67 -7.71
N ALA A 90 7.00 9.80 -6.99
CA ALA A 90 6.65 11.09 -7.57
C ALA A 90 7.73 11.64 -8.53
N GLY A 91 9.01 11.35 -8.27
CA GLY A 91 10.14 11.78 -9.10
C GLY A 91 10.40 10.91 -10.33
N GLY A 92 9.79 9.73 -10.43
CA GLY A 92 10.02 8.74 -11.47
C GLY A 92 8.82 8.48 -12.38
N GLY A 93 7.99 9.49 -12.66
CA GLY A 93 6.73 9.36 -13.39
C GLY A 93 6.73 8.35 -14.56
N SER A 94 5.92 7.30 -14.38
CA SER A 94 5.47 6.25 -15.31
C SER A 94 6.52 5.26 -15.83
N PRO A 95 6.39 3.93 -15.56
CA PRO A 95 6.91 2.97 -16.51
C PRO A 95 6.13 3.15 -17.81
N GLU A 96 6.85 3.58 -18.84
CA GLU A 96 6.48 3.34 -20.23
C GLU A 96 6.00 1.88 -20.33
N THR A 97 4.78 1.68 -20.82
CA THR A 97 4.19 0.35 -21.05
C THR A 97 5.04 -0.39 -22.07
N THR A 98 6.07 -1.09 -21.60
CA THR A 98 6.72 -2.13 -22.37
C THR A 98 5.85 -3.36 -22.25
N ASP A 99 5.19 -3.67 -23.36
CA ASP A 99 4.53 -4.94 -23.63
C ASP A 99 5.44 -6.09 -23.16
N ALA A 100 5.04 -6.74 -22.08
CA ALA A 100 5.62 -7.99 -21.62
C ALA A 100 4.49 -8.85 -21.06
N SER A 101 3.91 -9.60 -21.99
CA SER A 101 3.20 -10.86 -21.78
C SER A 101 3.77 -11.68 -20.61
N GLY A 102 2.92 -12.00 -19.62
CA GLY A 102 3.32 -12.78 -18.44
C GLY A 102 2.17 -13.14 -17.50
N VAL A 103 1.40 -14.16 -17.90
CA VAL A 103 0.53 -15.09 -17.13
C VAL A 103 0.00 -14.63 -15.76
N GLN A 104 -1.31 -14.36 -15.71
CA GLN A 104 -2.09 -14.20 -14.49
C GLN A 104 -2.84 -15.51 -14.17
N GLU A 105 -2.36 -16.26 -13.20
CA GLU A 105 -3.09 -17.43 -12.65
C GLU A 105 -4.14 -16.94 -11.65
N LYS A 106 -5.38 -17.37 -11.91
CA LYS A 106 -6.60 -17.01 -11.20
C LYS A 106 -7.04 -18.23 -10.39
N LEU A 107 -7.16 -18.06 -9.08
CA LEU A 107 -7.99 -18.92 -8.23
C LEU A 107 -9.28 -18.19 -7.91
#